data_AF-A0A1R1CIW7-F1
#
_entry.id   AF-A0A1R1CIW7-F1
#
_cell.length_a   1.000
_cell.length_b   1.000
_cell.length_c   1.000
_cell.angle_alpha   90.00
_cell.angle_beta   90.00
_cell.angle_gamma   90.00
#
_symmetry.space_group_name_H-M   'P 1'
#
loop_
_entity.id
_entity.type
_entity.pdbx_description
1 polymer ?
#
loop_
_entity_poly.entity_id
_entity_poly.type
_entity_poly.pdbx_seq_one_letter_code
_entity_poly.pdbx_strand_id
1 'polypeptide(L)'
;MKEQMKIGIIGTDTSHSIAFAELLNDSMHRFHVQGGKVILAYPGGSPDFELSISRVTAFAEEMNSRFGVQIAERPEQVAEQCDAVLLLSADGRVHAKLFEAIVPYGKPIFIDKPLALSMKEAAAIAKLAEQWSVPIMSSSALRYAEALTKKNNVVDDEVISVDCYGPMYMEPTQTGYFWYGIHLVEMLFTVLGGGCDRVKASGSGDQETITGVWKNGKVGTIHGSRSGGFPFVAAIHRENNSTFVDISSEEKPFYASLLEQVMAMFRTGIPAVDMSITLQIIRFIEAANESRETGKSVTL
;
A
#
# COMPACT_ATOMS: atom_id res chain seq x y z
N MET A 1 8.16 20.54 -20.25
CA MET A 1 8.09 19.46 -19.24
C MET A 1 9.35 18.62 -19.37
N LYS A 2 9.98 18.17 -18.27
CA LYS A 2 11.12 17.24 -18.37
C LYS A 2 10.72 16.04 -19.23
N GLU A 3 11.52 15.70 -20.23
CA GLU A 3 11.23 14.57 -21.15
C GLU A 3 11.14 13.23 -20.43
N GLN A 4 11.76 13.08 -19.26
CA GLN A 4 11.68 11.88 -18.41
C GLN A 4 11.99 12.22 -16.95
N MET A 5 11.07 11.89 -16.04
CA MET A 5 11.25 12.09 -14.60
C MET A 5 12.30 11.13 -14.03
N LYS A 6 13.25 11.65 -13.25
CA LYS A 6 14.21 10.82 -12.50
C LYS A 6 13.57 10.34 -11.20
N ILE A 7 13.38 9.03 -11.04
CA ILE A 7 12.74 8.44 -9.87
C ILE A 7 13.79 7.73 -9.03
N GLY A 8 13.69 7.92 -7.73
CA GLY A 8 14.52 7.25 -6.74
C GLY A 8 13.75 6.18 -5.97
N ILE A 9 14.41 5.09 -5.61
CA ILE A 9 13.87 4.08 -4.68
C ILE A 9 14.61 4.14 -3.35
N ILE A 10 13.89 4.02 -2.24
CA ILE A 10 14.46 3.85 -0.89
C ILE A 10 13.89 2.56 -0.33
N GLY A 11 14.74 1.54 -0.14
CA GLY A 11 14.36 0.19 0.24
C GLY A 11 14.42 -0.77 -0.94
N THR A 12 15.35 -1.73 -0.88
CA THR A 12 15.53 -2.80 -1.88
C THR A 12 15.25 -4.17 -1.27
N ASP A 13 14.33 -4.23 -0.32
CA ASP A 13 14.01 -5.38 0.51
C ASP A 13 12.59 -5.92 0.28
N THR A 14 11.84 -5.26 -0.59
CA THR A 14 10.51 -5.69 -1.07
C THR A 14 10.54 -6.10 -2.54
N SER A 15 9.68 -7.03 -2.93
CA SER A 15 9.49 -7.38 -4.34
C SER A 15 8.97 -6.20 -5.17
N HIS A 16 8.34 -5.19 -4.54
CA HIS A 16 7.90 -3.99 -5.24
C HIS A 16 9.08 -3.20 -5.84
N SER A 17 10.27 -3.24 -5.23
CA SER A 17 11.44 -2.50 -5.74
C SER A 17 11.85 -2.98 -7.13
N ILE A 18 11.95 -4.29 -7.32
CA ILE A 18 12.23 -4.92 -8.61
C ILE A 18 11.06 -4.73 -9.58
N ALA A 19 9.83 -5.03 -9.16
CA ALA A 19 8.66 -4.93 -10.04
C ALA A 19 8.43 -3.50 -10.55
N PHE A 20 8.65 -2.49 -9.70
CA PHE A 20 8.48 -1.10 -10.10
C PHE A 20 9.61 -0.61 -10.98
N ALA A 21 10.86 -1.02 -10.70
CA ALA A 21 11.98 -0.74 -11.58
C ALA A 21 11.77 -1.35 -12.97
N GLU A 22 11.29 -2.60 -13.06
CA GLU A 22 10.97 -3.25 -14.33
C GLU A 22 9.87 -2.50 -15.09
N LEU A 23 8.74 -2.20 -14.45
CA LEU A 23 7.62 -1.50 -15.06
C LEU A 23 7.98 -0.08 -15.55
N LEU A 24 8.90 0.61 -14.88
CA LEU A 24 9.32 1.98 -15.21
C LEU A 24 10.55 2.03 -16.15
N ASN A 25 11.42 1.04 -16.16
CA ASN A 25 12.67 1.09 -16.93
C ASN A 25 12.63 0.26 -18.22
N ASP A 26 11.88 -0.85 -18.24
CA ASP A 26 11.77 -1.69 -19.43
C ASP A 26 10.67 -1.18 -20.37
N SER A 27 11.08 -0.46 -21.42
CA SER A 27 10.16 0.07 -22.44
C SER A 27 9.51 -1.01 -23.31
N MET A 28 10.00 -2.25 -23.26
CA MET A 28 9.43 -3.39 -23.99
C MET A 28 8.41 -4.16 -23.17
N HIS A 29 8.32 -3.90 -21.86
CA HIS A 29 7.32 -4.53 -21.00
C HIS A 29 5.91 -4.18 -21.47
N ARG A 30 5.03 -5.19 -21.63
CA ARG A 30 3.67 -5.02 -22.16
C ARG A 30 2.85 -3.96 -21.41
N PHE A 31 3.09 -3.83 -20.11
CA PHE A 31 2.44 -2.87 -19.21
C PHE A 31 3.41 -1.79 -18.72
N HIS A 32 4.43 -1.43 -19.52
CA HIS A 32 5.37 -0.37 -19.20
C HIS A 32 4.65 0.94 -18.81
N VAL A 33 5.01 1.51 -17.66
CA VAL A 33 4.43 2.74 -17.14
C VAL A 33 5.29 3.92 -17.57
N GLN A 34 4.71 4.82 -18.36
CA GLN A 34 5.45 5.95 -18.96
C GLN A 34 5.61 7.15 -18.01
N GLY A 35 6.59 8.00 -18.34
CA GLY A 35 6.76 9.34 -17.75
C GLY A 35 7.95 9.48 -16.81
N GLY A 36 8.64 8.39 -16.47
CA GLY A 36 9.84 8.43 -15.63
C GLY A 36 10.63 7.14 -15.70
N LYS A 37 11.81 7.13 -15.07
CA LYS A 37 12.68 5.97 -14.90
C LYS A 37 13.27 5.98 -13.50
N VAL A 38 13.43 4.80 -12.92
CA VAL A 38 14.24 4.60 -11.72
C VAL A 38 15.71 4.73 -12.12
N ILE A 39 16.45 5.63 -11.47
CA ILE A 39 17.87 5.86 -11.77
C ILE A 39 18.80 5.62 -10.59
N LEU A 40 18.27 5.67 -9.37
CA LEU A 40 19.04 5.62 -8.13
C LEU A 40 18.23 4.88 -7.06
N ALA A 41 18.87 4.03 -6.27
CA ALA A 41 18.24 3.31 -5.17
C ALA A 41 19.12 3.33 -3.92
N TYR A 42 18.52 3.53 -2.76
CA TYR A 42 19.18 3.29 -1.47
C TYR A 42 18.74 1.91 -0.93
N PRO A 43 19.68 1.01 -0.58
CA PRO A 43 19.34 -0.38 -0.19
C PRO A 43 18.46 -0.48 1.05
N GLY A 44 18.83 0.20 2.14
CA GLY A 44 18.11 0.13 3.42
C GLY A 44 18.12 -1.28 4.03
N GLY A 45 16.95 -1.70 4.51
CA GLY A 45 16.73 -3.00 5.15
C GLY A 45 16.79 -2.97 6.68
N SER A 46 16.14 -3.95 7.30
CA SER A 46 16.01 -4.07 8.76
C SER A 46 16.69 -5.34 9.28
N PRO A 47 17.76 -5.24 10.09
CA PRO A 47 18.56 -6.40 10.51
C PRO A 47 17.80 -7.48 11.29
N ASP A 48 16.73 -7.11 12.00
CA ASP A 48 15.90 -8.01 12.81
C ASP A 48 14.68 -8.55 12.05
N PHE A 49 14.54 -8.23 10.76
CA PHE A 49 13.46 -8.70 9.91
C PHE A 49 14.03 -9.53 8.75
N GLU A 50 14.03 -10.86 8.90
CA GLU A 50 14.70 -11.79 7.98
C GLU A 50 14.30 -11.60 6.51
N LEU A 51 12.99 -11.46 6.23
CA LEU A 51 12.49 -11.24 4.87
C LEU A 51 13.04 -9.95 4.26
N SER A 52 13.26 -8.91 5.08
CA SER A 52 13.84 -7.66 4.63
C SER A 52 15.35 -7.84 4.37
N ILE A 53 16.12 -8.17 5.41
CA ILE A 53 17.60 -8.15 5.33
C ILE A 53 18.16 -9.15 4.32
N SER A 54 17.53 -10.32 4.16
CA SER A 54 17.99 -11.35 3.23
C SER A 54 17.86 -10.95 1.75
N ARG A 55 17.03 -9.96 1.43
CA ARG A 55 16.75 -9.53 0.05
C ARG A 55 17.58 -8.35 -0.42
N VAL A 56 18.01 -7.48 0.51
CA VAL A 56 18.64 -6.18 0.23
C VAL A 56 19.73 -6.28 -0.84
N THR A 57 20.74 -7.14 -0.61
CA THR A 57 21.90 -7.27 -1.49
C THR A 57 21.51 -7.76 -2.87
N ALA A 58 20.76 -8.87 -2.93
CA ALA A 58 20.39 -9.49 -4.19
C ALA A 58 19.54 -8.55 -5.07
N PHE A 59 18.57 -7.85 -4.47
CA PHE A 59 17.72 -6.92 -5.22
C PHE A 59 18.46 -5.63 -5.61
N ALA A 60 19.40 -5.13 -4.80
CA ALA A 60 20.23 -4.00 -5.18
C ALA A 60 21.15 -4.35 -6.37
N GLU A 61 21.79 -5.52 -6.34
CA GLU A 61 22.60 -6.05 -7.44
C GLU A 61 21.77 -6.27 -8.71
N GLU A 62 20.57 -6.83 -8.55
CA GLU A 62 19.63 -7.03 -9.64
C GLU A 62 19.19 -5.69 -10.27
N MET A 63 18.85 -4.69 -9.46
CA MET A 63 18.50 -3.36 -9.96
C MET A 63 19.64 -2.70 -10.74
N ASN A 64 20.87 -2.85 -10.25
CA ASN A 64 22.02 -2.31 -10.94
C ASN A 64 22.29 -3.03 -12.27
N SER A 65 22.34 -4.36 -12.25
CA SER A 65 22.72 -5.17 -13.40
C SER A 65 21.63 -5.23 -14.49
N ARG A 66 20.35 -5.35 -14.12
CA ARG A 66 19.24 -5.45 -15.08
C ARG A 66 18.75 -4.09 -15.58
N PHE A 67 18.67 -3.10 -14.71
CA PHE A 67 18.00 -1.82 -15.01
C PHE A 67 18.94 -0.61 -15.04
N GLY A 68 20.23 -0.79 -14.76
CA GLY A 68 21.22 0.28 -14.73
C GLY A 68 21.04 1.27 -13.57
N VAL A 69 20.31 0.88 -12.52
CA VAL A 69 20.02 1.72 -11.36
C VAL A 69 21.28 1.85 -10.51
N GLN A 70 21.70 3.08 -10.23
CA GLN A 70 22.83 3.34 -9.34
C GLN A 70 22.44 3.07 -7.88
N ILE A 71 23.40 2.69 -7.04
CA ILE A 71 23.16 2.43 -5.63
C ILE A 71 23.73 3.57 -4.78
N ALA A 72 22.87 4.22 -4.00
CA ALA A 72 23.20 5.30 -3.08
C ALA A 72 23.64 4.75 -1.71
N GLU A 73 24.48 5.51 -1.01
CA GLU A 73 24.98 5.17 0.32
C GLU A 73 24.04 5.66 1.44
N ARG A 74 23.22 6.68 1.16
CA ARG A 74 22.26 7.26 2.11
C ARG A 74 20.95 7.67 1.43
N PRO A 75 19.79 7.62 2.11
CA PRO A 75 18.49 7.95 1.52
C PRO A 75 18.41 9.40 1.01
N GLU A 76 19.13 10.33 1.62
CA GLU A 76 19.17 11.73 1.22
C GLU A 76 19.77 11.93 -0.18
N GLN A 77 20.77 11.11 -0.57
CA GLN A 77 21.34 11.17 -1.92
C GLN A 77 20.28 10.86 -2.98
N VAL A 78 19.31 9.99 -2.67
CA VAL A 78 18.19 9.68 -3.54
C VAL A 78 17.32 10.93 -3.74
N ALA A 79 16.97 11.61 -2.66
CA ALA A 79 16.15 12.83 -2.70
C ALA A 79 16.88 14.02 -3.35
N GLU A 80 18.21 14.10 -3.22
CA GLU A 80 19.06 15.12 -3.86
C GLU A 80 19.07 15.02 -5.38
N GLN A 81 19.13 13.79 -5.91
CA GLN A 81 19.38 13.54 -7.33
C GLN A 81 18.13 13.20 -8.15
N CYS A 82 17.01 12.90 -7.47
CA CYS A 82 15.75 12.51 -8.11
C CYS A 82 14.70 13.62 -8.06
N ASP A 83 13.73 13.49 -8.96
CA ASP A 83 12.56 14.37 -9.06
C ASP A 83 11.40 13.87 -8.18
N ALA A 84 11.33 12.57 -7.93
CA ALA A 84 10.33 11.93 -7.09
C ALA A 84 10.92 10.68 -6.40
N VAL A 85 10.30 10.25 -5.30
CA VAL A 85 10.81 9.12 -4.50
C VAL A 85 9.72 8.07 -4.25
N LEU A 86 10.07 6.82 -4.46
CA LEU A 86 9.35 5.63 -4.03
C LEU A 86 10.03 5.11 -2.75
N LEU A 87 9.44 5.35 -1.59
CA LEU A 87 9.86 4.76 -0.32
C LEU A 87 9.19 3.39 -0.19
N LEU A 88 9.96 2.34 -0.48
CA LEU A 88 9.49 0.96 -0.63
C LEU A 88 10.09 0.01 0.41
N SER A 89 10.55 0.50 1.56
CA SER A 89 11.06 -0.43 2.58
C SER A 89 9.96 -1.42 2.97
N ALA A 90 10.30 -2.70 3.07
CA ALA A 90 9.32 -3.70 3.51
C ALA A 90 8.90 -3.51 4.97
N ASP A 91 9.73 -2.83 5.77
CA ASP A 91 9.49 -2.62 7.19
C ASP A 91 8.77 -1.29 7.47
N GLY A 92 7.51 -1.37 7.87
CA GLY A 92 6.71 -0.19 8.21
C GLY A 92 7.27 0.62 9.39
N ARG A 93 8.11 0.02 10.25
CA ARG A 93 8.72 0.69 11.41
C ARG A 93 9.70 1.80 11.01
N VAL A 94 10.34 1.67 9.84
CA VAL A 94 11.38 2.62 9.41
C VAL A 94 10.84 3.75 8.54
N HIS A 95 9.58 3.68 8.10
CA HIS A 95 8.98 4.66 7.19
C HIS A 95 9.05 6.09 7.71
N ALA A 96 8.68 6.33 8.98
CA ALA A 96 8.68 7.67 9.56
C ALA A 96 10.09 8.29 9.56
N LYS A 97 11.11 7.54 9.99
CA LYS A 97 12.50 8.01 10.04
C LYS A 97 13.07 8.25 8.63
N LEU A 98 12.80 7.35 7.69
CA LEU A 98 13.22 7.51 6.30
C LEU A 98 12.55 8.73 5.66
N PHE A 99 11.24 8.91 5.92
CA PHE A 99 10.48 10.07 5.44
C PHE A 99 11.03 11.38 6.02
N GLU A 100 11.31 11.44 7.33
CA GLU A 100 11.92 12.60 7.99
C GLU A 100 13.24 13.03 7.34
N ALA A 101 14.07 12.06 6.90
CA ALA A 101 15.33 12.34 6.23
C ALA A 101 15.16 12.98 4.84
N ILE A 102 14.10 12.64 4.11
CA ILE A 102 13.93 13.03 2.69
C ILE A 102 12.89 14.12 2.45
N VAL A 103 11.96 14.32 3.37
CA VAL A 103 10.90 15.35 3.23
C VAL A 103 11.45 16.79 3.09
N PRO A 104 12.60 17.18 3.68
CA PRO A 104 13.15 18.53 3.51
C PRO A 104 13.53 18.88 2.07
N TYR A 105 13.66 17.88 1.19
CA TYR A 105 14.00 18.06 -0.22
C TYR A 105 12.80 18.43 -1.10
N GLY A 106 11.58 18.47 -0.53
CA GLY A 106 10.38 18.97 -1.21
C GLY A 106 9.93 18.13 -2.42
N LYS A 107 10.32 16.85 -2.49
CA LYS A 107 9.97 15.95 -3.60
C LYS A 107 8.63 15.28 -3.32
N PRO A 108 7.80 15.01 -4.35
CA PRO A 108 6.65 14.14 -4.18
C PRO A 108 7.12 12.70 -3.83
N ILE A 109 6.46 12.10 -2.83
CA ILE A 109 6.88 10.82 -2.24
C ILE A 109 5.70 9.85 -2.21
N PHE A 110 5.89 8.66 -2.79
CA PHE A 110 5.02 7.53 -2.51
C PHE A 110 5.66 6.68 -1.41
N ILE A 111 4.90 6.36 -0.37
CA ILE A 111 5.32 5.44 0.69
C ILE A 111 4.52 4.15 0.54
N ASP A 112 5.21 3.02 0.42
CA ASP A 112 4.55 1.73 0.32
C ASP A 112 3.71 1.44 1.58
N LYS A 113 2.80 0.49 1.45
CA LYS A 113 1.91 0.08 2.53
C LYS A 113 2.66 -0.79 3.56
N PRO A 114 2.30 -0.70 4.85
CA PRO A 114 1.46 0.33 5.46
C PRO A 114 2.20 1.68 5.55
N LEU A 115 1.47 2.80 5.58
CA LEU A 115 2.07 4.12 5.81
C LEU A 115 2.92 4.14 7.10
N ALA A 116 2.39 3.56 8.18
CA ALA A 116 3.06 3.31 9.45
C ALA A 116 2.36 2.17 10.21
N LEU A 117 2.95 1.70 11.32
CA LEU A 117 2.37 0.62 12.16
C LEU A 117 1.54 1.13 13.34
N SER A 118 1.26 2.43 13.40
CA SER A 118 0.38 3.03 14.39
C SER A 118 -0.26 4.31 13.86
N MET A 119 -1.44 4.65 14.39
CA MET A 119 -2.11 5.90 14.03
C MET A 119 -1.27 7.13 14.44
N LYS A 120 -0.55 7.03 15.56
CA LYS A 120 0.34 8.08 16.05
C LYS A 120 1.45 8.41 15.04
N GLU A 121 2.14 7.39 14.51
CA GLU A 121 3.22 7.58 13.53
C GLU A 121 2.67 8.01 12.17
N ALA A 122 1.54 7.43 11.73
CA ALA A 122 0.89 7.83 10.49
C ALA A 122 0.48 9.32 10.53
N ALA A 123 -0.08 9.79 11.66
CA ALA A 123 -0.40 11.20 11.87
C ALA A 123 0.85 12.09 11.87
N ALA A 124 1.97 11.61 12.41
CA ALA A 124 3.23 12.35 12.41
C ALA A 124 3.76 12.52 10.97
N ILE A 125 3.74 11.46 10.16
CA ILE A 125 4.09 11.53 8.73
C ILE A 125 3.18 12.52 7.98
N ALA A 126 1.86 12.40 8.15
CA ALA A 126 0.90 13.28 7.49
C ALA A 126 1.11 14.76 7.86
N LYS A 127 1.29 15.05 9.15
CA LYS A 127 1.57 16.40 9.64
C LYS A 127 2.88 16.95 9.08
N LEU A 128 3.92 16.12 9.02
CA LEU A 128 5.21 16.53 8.49
C LEU A 128 5.15 16.79 6.97
N ALA A 129 4.41 15.97 6.21
CA ALA A 129 4.16 16.21 4.80
C ALA A 129 3.42 17.54 4.56
N GLU A 130 2.42 17.87 5.38
CA GLU A 130 1.71 19.15 5.34
C GLU A 130 2.66 20.32 5.63
N GLN A 131 3.49 20.23 6.68
CA GLN A 131 4.45 21.27 7.06
C GLN A 131 5.43 21.61 5.93
N TRP A 132 5.85 20.60 5.16
CA TRP A 132 6.74 20.77 4.01
C TRP A 132 6.01 20.97 2.68
N SER A 133 4.68 20.96 2.67
CA SER A 133 3.86 21.03 1.45
C SER A 133 4.26 19.98 0.40
N VAL A 134 4.59 18.77 0.86
CA VAL A 134 5.03 17.66 0.02
C VAL A 134 3.84 16.78 -0.38
N PRO A 135 3.61 16.55 -1.69
CA PRO A 135 2.64 15.55 -2.14
C PRO A 135 3.05 14.16 -1.66
N ILE A 136 2.13 13.48 -0.97
CA ILE A 136 2.35 12.15 -0.41
C ILE A 136 1.16 11.24 -0.69
N MET A 137 1.45 9.97 -1.00
CA MET A 137 0.44 8.91 -1.12
C MET A 137 1.00 7.61 -0.55
N SER A 138 0.13 6.82 0.09
CA SER A 138 0.40 5.42 0.45
C SER A 138 -0.81 4.58 0.10
N SER A 139 -0.56 3.41 -0.48
CA SER A 139 -1.63 2.52 -0.94
C SER A 139 -1.11 1.11 -1.17
N SER A 140 -1.95 0.12 -0.88
CA SER A 140 -1.81 -1.21 -1.49
C SER A 140 -2.11 -1.17 -2.99
N ALA A 141 -1.44 -2.02 -3.76
CA ALA A 141 -1.73 -2.21 -5.17
C ALA A 141 -3.13 -2.80 -5.41
N LEU A 142 -3.68 -3.55 -4.45
CA LEU A 142 -5.00 -4.18 -4.62
C LEU A 142 -6.15 -3.16 -4.69
N ARG A 143 -5.94 -1.93 -4.20
CA ARG A 143 -6.88 -0.80 -4.40
C ARG A 143 -7.14 -0.53 -5.88
N TYR A 144 -6.13 -0.76 -6.72
CA TYR A 144 -6.15 -0.45 -8.15
C TYR A 144 -6.22 -1.70 -9.03
N ALA A 145 -6.50 -2.86 -8.44
CA ALA A 145 -6.73 -4.06 -9.23
C ALA A 145 -7.93 -3.83 -10.16
N GLU A 146 -7.72 -3.98 -11.46
CA GLU A 146 -8.71 -3.69 -12.51
C GLU A 146 -10.03 -4.45 -12.27
N ALA A 147 -9.94 -5.70 -11.79
CA ALA A 147 -11.11 -6.51 -11.51
C ALA A 147 -12.01 -5.87 -10.43
N LEU A 148 -11.40 -5.29 -9.40
CA LEU A 148 -12.11 -4.62 -8.32
C LEU A 148 -12.66 -3.27 -8.78
N THR A 149 -11.83 -2.43 -9.38
CA THR A 149 -12.21 -1.06 -9.76
C THR A 149 -13.31 -1.05 -10.82
N LYS A 150 -13.23 -1.91 -11.85
CA LYS A 150 -14.27 -2.05 -12.88
C LYS A 150 -15.61 -2.49 -12.28
N LYS A 151 -15.59 -3.43 -11.34
CA LYS A 151 -16.81 -3.93 -10.69
C LYS A 151 -17.35 -2.98 -9.63
N ASN A 152 -16.52 -2.13 -9.03
CA ASN A 152 -16.94 -1.11 -8.10
C ASN A 152 -17.67 0.06 -8.80
N ASN A 153 -17.20 0.46 -9.99
CA ASN A 153 -17.72 1.61 -10.75
C ASN A 153 -19.12 1.42 -11.38
N VAL A 154 -19.91 0.46 -10.91
CA VAL A 154 -21.31 0.30 -11.32
C VAL A 154 -22.16 1.26 -10.48
N VAL A 155 -22.52 2.40 -11.06
CA VAL A 155 -23.05 3.59 -10.35
C VAL A 155 -24.54 3.46 -9.98
N ASP A 156 -25.32 2.68 -10.72
CA ASP A 156 -26.79 2.68 -10.62
C ASP A 156 -27.37 1.79 -9.52
N ASP A 157 -26.54 1.23 -8.63
CA ASP A 157 -26.98 0.30 -7.60
C ASP A 157 -26.13 0.45 -6.33
N GLU A 158 -26.78 0.84 -5.23
CA GLU A 158 -26.10 1.22 -4.00
C GLU A 158 -25.47 0.00 -3.30
N VAL A 159 -24.19 0.12 -2.93
CA VAL A 159 -23.50 -0.90 -2.12
C VAL A 159 -24.02 -0.87 -0.67
N ILE A 160 -24.44 -2.02 -0.16
CA ILE A 160 -24.96 -2.23 1.20
C ILE A 160 -23.95 -2.95 2.11
N SER A 161 -23.19 -3.90 1.55
CA SER A 161 -22.13 -4.61 2.27
C SER A 161 -21.05 -5.15 1.34
N VAL A 162 -19.88 -5.44 1.90
CA VAL A 162 -18.75 -5.99 1.17
C VAL A 162 -18.05 -7.03 2.02
N ASP A 163 -17.71 -8.16 1.42
CA ASP A 163 -16.94 -9.22 2.04
C ASP A 163 -15.63 -9.41 1.25
N CYS A 164 -14.49 -9.36 1.94
CA CYS A 164 -13.17 -9.54 1.35
C CYS A 164 -12.50 -10.79 1.92
N TYR A 165 -11.97 -11.67 1.07
CA TYR A 165 -11.33 -12.92 1.48
C TYR A 165 -9.91 -13.00 0.90
N GLY A 166 -8.98 -13.56 1.67
CA GLY A 166 -7.65 -13.84 1.15
C GLY A 166 -6.59 -14.12 2.22
N PRO A 167 -5.31 -14.13 1.82
CA PRO A 167 -4.20 -14.34 2.72
C PRO A 167 -4.07 -13.24 3.78
N MET A 168 -3.73 -13.62 5.00
CA MET A 168 -3.50 -12.73 6.14
C MET A 168 -2.35 -13.25 7.01
N TYR A 169 -1.18 -13.37 6.39
CA TYR A 169 0.04 -13.71 7.11
C TYR A 169 0.38 -12.68 8.19
N MET A 170 0.98 -13.16 9.27
CA MET A 170 1.44 -12.33 10.39
C MET A 170 2.96 -12.38 10.42
N GLU A 171 3.58 -11.23 10.61
CA GLU A 171 5.03 -11.09 10.73
C GLU A 171 5.33 -10.44 12.08
N PRO A 172 6.12 -11.07 12.98
CA PRO A 172 6.37 -10.55 14.32
C PRO A 172 6.86 -9.11 14.37
N THR A 173 7.65 -8.69 13.38
CA THR A 173 8.15 -7.30 13.29
C THR A 173 7.12 -6.30 12.81
N GLN A 174 6.02 -6.76 12.20
CA GLN A 174 4.97 -5.95 11.59
C GLN A 174 3.64 -6.19 12.33
N THR A 175 3.30 -5.29 13.27
CA THR A 175 2.24 -5.49 14.27
C THR A 175 0.91 -6.01 13.69
N GLY A 176 0.60 -7.29 13.96
CA GLY A 176 -0.69 -7.92 13.65
C GLY A 176 -1.12 -7.74 12.19
N TYR A 177 -2.33 -7.23 11.99
CA TYR A 177 -2.95 -7.11 10.67
C TYR A 177 -2.29 -6.10 9.72
N PHE A 178 -1.29 -5.32 10.17
CA PHE A 178 -0.60 -4.35 9.30
C PHE A 178 0.20 -5.02 8.17
N TRP A 179 0.67 -6.25 8.34
CA TRP A 179 1.55 -6.91 7.37
C TRP A 179 0.83 -7.29 6.07
N TYR A 180 -0.05 -8.30 6.14
CA TYR A 180 -0.84 -8.77 5.01
C TYR A 180 -2.31 -8.38 5.09
N GLY A 181 -2.87 -8.21 6.29
CA GLY A 181 -4.28 -7.84 6.48
C GLY A 181 -4.64 -6.51 5.83
N ILE A 182 -3.70 -5.57 5.75
CA ILE A 182 -3.85 -4.29 5.06
C ILE A 182 -4.33 -4.43 3.61
N HIS A 183 -3.96 -5.50 2.90
CA HIS A 183 -4.41 -5.73 1.52
C HIS A 183 -5.93 -5.90 1.45
N LEU A 184 -6.52 -6.67 2.36
CA LEU A 184 -7.96 -6.89 2.46
C LEU A 184 -8.67 -5.63 2.97
N VAL A 185 -8.06 -4.89 3.89
CA VAL A 185 -8.59 -3.60 4.36
C VAL A 185 -8.62 -2.58 3.23
N GLU A 186 -7.58 -2.51 2.40
CA GLU A 186 -7.54 -1.63 1.24
C GLU A 186 -8.60 -1.98 0.19
N MET A 187 -8.80 -3.27 -0.10
CA MET A 187 -9.91 -3.72 -0.95
C MET A 187 -11.26 -3.25 -0.38
N LEU A 188 -11.47 -3.42 0.93
CA LEU A 188 -12.71 -3.02 1.59
C LEU A 188 -12.94 -1.51 1.51
N PHE A 189 -11.93 -0.70 1.83
CA PHE A 189 -11.99 0.76 1.76
C PHE A 189 -12.05 1.30 0.33
N THR A 190 -11.65 0.52 -0.68
CA THR A 190 -11.82 0.89 -2.09
C THR A 190 -13.31 0.92 -2.47
N VAL A 191 -14.10 0.00 -1.91
CA VAL A 191 -15.53 -0.12 -2.22
C VAL A 191 -16.38 0.71 -1.26
N LEU A 192 -16.12 0.65 0.05
CA LEU A 192 -16.94 1.32 1.06
C LEU A 192 -16.52 2.76 1.37
N GLY A 193 -15.30 3.16 0.96
CA GLY A 193 -14.73 4.45 1.34
C GLY A 193 -14.42 4.56 2.84
N GLY A 194 -14.19 5.79 3.30
CA GLY A 194 -13.99 6.08 4.72
C GLY A 194 -15.29 6.11 5.53
N GLY A 195 -15.18 6.42 6.82
CA GLY A 195 -16.33 6.58 7.71
C GLY A 195 -16.75 5.31 8.45
N CYS A 196 -15.84 4.35 8.61
CA CYS A 196 -16.03 3.24 9.53
C CYS A 196 -16.20 3.79 10.97
N ASP A 197 -17.23 3.34 11.68
CA ASP A 197 -17.61 3.78 13.03
C ASP A 197 -16.99 2.86 14.09
N ARG A 198 -17.06 1.55 13.87
CA ARG A 198 -16.53 0.56 14.81
C ARG A 198 -16.04 -0.68 14.08
N VAL A 199 -15.11 -1.37 14.71
CA VAL A 199 -14.56 -2.63 14.23
C VAL A 199 -14.60 -3.70 15.33
N LYS A 200 -14.83 -4.94 14.93
CA LYS A 200 -14.68 -6.13 15.78
C LYS A 200 -13.88 -7.19 15.04
N ALA A 201 -12.86 -7.74 15.69
CA ALA A 201 -12.09 -8.87 15.20
C ALA A 201 -12.35 -10.12 16.05
N SER A 202 -12.26 -11.28 15.42
CA SER A 202 -12.33 -12.59 16.06
C SER A 202 -11.52 -13.59 15.24
N GLY A 203 -10.91 -14.57 15.88
CA GLY A 203 -10.10 -15.57 15.19
C GLY A 203 -10.21 -16.95 15.81
N SER A 204 -9.93 -17.97 15.01
CA SER A 204 -9.84 -19.37 15.45
C SER A 204 -8.80 -20.09 14.60
N GLY A 205 -7.73 -20.59 15.23
CA GLY A 205 -6.62 -21.23 14.52
C GLY A 205 -5.98 -20.25 13.53
N ASP A 206 -5.95 -20.61 12.25
CA ASP A 206 -5.40 -19.78 11.17
C ASP A 206 -6.39 -18.84 10.50
N GLN A 207 -7.65 -18.84 10.95
CA GLN A 207 -8.72 -18.05 10.38
C GLN A 207 -8.96 -16.80 11.23
N GLU A 208 -9.06 -15.65 10.57
CA GLU A 208 -9.34 -14.35 11.16
C GLU A 208 -10.58 -13.76 10.49
N THR A 209 -11.44 -13.13 11.27
CA THR A 209 -12.61 -12.41 10.78
C THR A 209 -12.63 -11.02 11.40
N ILE A 210 -12.68 -9.99 10.56
CA ILE A 210 -12.79 -8.59 10.97
C ILE A 210 -14.10 -8.05 10.39
N THR A 211 -14.92 -7.42 11.23
CA THR A 211 -16.18 -6.79 10.81
C THR A 211 -16.13 -5.31 11.16
N GLY A 212 -16.27 -4.46 10.15
CA GLY A 212 -16.44 -3.02 10.29
C GLY A 212 -17.89 -2.60 10.03
N VAL A 213 -18.38 -1.62 10.78
CA VAL A 213 -19.69 -1.00 10.55
C VAL A 213 -19.46 0.48 10.29
N TRP A 214 -19.96 0.99 9.16
CA TRP A 214 -19.84 2.39 8.76
C TRP A 214 -20.97 3.24 9.34
N LYS A 215 -20.73 4.56 9.48
CA LYS A 215 -21.71 5.51 10.04
C LYS A 215 -23.03 5.55 9.28
N ASN A 216 -23.02 5.20 7.99
CA ASN A 216 -24.20 5.10 7.13
C ASN A 216 -24.90 3.72 7.20
N GLY A 217 -24.48 2.84 8.10
CA GLY A 217 -25.06 1.50 8.29
C GLY A 217 -24.48 0.42 7.39
N LYS A 218 -23.58 0.74 6.44
CA LYS A 218 -22.92 -0.26 5.60
C LYS A 218 -22.02 -1.16 6.43
N VAL A 219 -21.90 -2.42 6.03
CA VAL A 219 -21.11 -3.44 6.74
C VAL A 219 -20.02 -3.98 5.85
N GLY A 220 -18.80 -4.02 6.38
CA GLY A 220 -17.66 -4.63 5.72
C GLY A 220 -17.16 -5.83 6.52
N THR A 221 -16.89 -6.96 5.86
CA THR A 221 -16.22 -8.10 6.48
C THR A 221 -14.93 -8.43 5.76
N ILE A 222 -13.97 -8.94 6.54
CA ILE A 222 -12.72 -9.47 6.06
C ILE A 222 -12.56 -10.86 6.65
N HIS A 223 -12.31 -11.84 5.80
CA HIS A 223 -11.94 -13.19 6.17
C HIS A 223 -10.51 -13.46 5.72
N GLY A 224 -9.60 -13.40 6.69
CA GLY A 224 -8.18 -13.62 6.47
C GLY A 224 -7.76 -15.04 6.83
N SER A 225 -6.88 -15.64 6.04
CA SER A 225 -6.28 -16.92 6.38
C SER A 225 -4.75 -16.89 6.39
N ARG A 226 -4.15 -17.48 7.43
CA ARG A 226 -2.70 -17.76 7.48
C ARG A 226 -2.31 -19.05 6.74
N SER A 227 -3.27 -19.82 6.25
CA SER A 227 -3.04 -21.08 5.54
C SER A 227 -3.87 -21.18 4.26
N GLY A 228 -3.59 -22.18 3.41
CA GLY A 228 -4.43 -22.52 2.26
C GLY A 228 -4.20 -21.73 0.97
N GLY A 229 -3.33 -20.72 0.95
CA GLY A 229 -2.88 -20.06 -0.30
C GLY A 229 -4.01 -19.49 -1.16
N PHE A 230 -5.10 -19.04 -0.52
CA PHE A 230 -6.31 -18.60 -1.22
C PHE A 230 -6.04 -17.32 -2.06
N PRO A 231 -6.72 -17.14 -3.19
CA PRO A 231 -6.68 -15.90 -3.93
C PRO A 231 -7.31 -14.76 -3.12
N PHE A 232 -6.93 -13.52 -3.42
CA PHE A 232 -7.68 -12.35 -2.98
C PHE A 232 -8.98 -12.27 -3.78
N VAL A 233 -10.12 -12.28 -3.09
CA VAL A 233 -11.45 -12.18 -3.71
C VAL A 233 -12.35 -11.25 -2.91
N ALA A 234 -13.38 -10.73 -3.54
CA ALA A 234 -14.41 -9.92 -2.88
C ALA A 234 -15.82 -10.30 -3.35
N ALA A 235 -16.80 -10.13 -2.46
CA ALA A 235 -18.21 -10.07 -2.80
C ALA A 235 -18.71 -8.65 -2.50
N ILE A 236 -19.26 -7.97 -3.50
CA ILE A 236 -19.85 -6.64 -3.38
C ILE A 236 -21.37 -6.83 -3.44
N HIS A 237 -22.04 -6.58 -2.32
CA HIS A 237 -23.48 -6.69 -2.19
C HIS A 237 -24.13 -5.32 -2.38
N ARG A 238 -25.08 -5.27 -3.30
CA ARG A 238 -25.89 -4.09 -3.61
C ARG A 238 -27.36 -4.38 -3.33
N GLU A 239 -28.18 -3.35 -3.39
CA GLU A 239 -29.62 -3.50 -3.13
C GLU A 239 -30.28 -4.54 -4.04
N ASN A 240 -29.88 -4.61 -5.32
CA ASN A 240 -30.56 -5.43 -6.32
C ASN A 240 -29.75 -6.65 -6.80
N ASN A 241 -28.45 -6.73 -6.50
CA ASN A 241 -27.60 -7.85 -6.91
C ASN A 241 -26.37 -8.02 -6.02
N SER A 242 -25.58 -9.05 -6.32
CA SER A 242 -24.24 -9.22 -5.74
C SER A 242 -23.25 -9.58 -6.83
N THR A 243 -22.04 -9.03 -6.72
CA THR A 243 -20.95 -9.27 -7.67
C THR A 243 -19.78 -9.91 -6.96
N PHE A 244 -19.28 -11.02 -7.52
CA PHE A 244 -18.06 -11.68 -7.05
C PHE A 244 -16.87 -11.24 -7.91
N VAL A 245 -15.75 -10.99 -7.24
CA VAL A 245 -14.52 -10.47 -7.85
C VAL A 245 -13.37 -11.38 -7.46
N ASP A 246 -12.70 -11.95 -8.46
CA ASP A 246 -11.34 -12.46 -8.30
C ASP A 246 -10.36 -11.35 -8.69
N ILE A 247 -9.54 -10.91 -7.75
CA ILE A 247 -8.65 -9.76 -7.91
C ILE A 247 -7.59 -10.01 -8.99
N SER A 248 -7.27 -11.27 -9.27
CA SER A 248 -6.28 -11.69 -10.26
C SER A 248 -6.87 -12.02 -11.64
N SER A 249 -8.18 -11.83 -11.84
CA SER A 249 -8.88 -12.22 -13.08
C SER A 249 -8.57 -11.35 -14.31
N GLU A 250 -7.82 -10.26 -14.14
CA GLU A 250 -7.45 -9.33 -15.22
C GLU A 250 -5.97 -9.47 -15.57
N GLU A 251 -5.62 -9.32 -16.85
CA GLU A 251 -4.24 -9.53 -17.32
C GLU A 251 -3.25 -8.47 -16.81
N LYS A 252 -3.74 -7.24 -16.56
CA LYS A 252 -2.88 -6.12 -16.16
C LYS A 252 -2.45 -6.30 -14.70
N PRO A 253 -1.14 -6.28 -14.40
CA PRO A 253 -0.66 -6.34 -13.02
C PRO A 253 -1.20 -5.16 -12.20
N PHE A 254 -1.68 -5.43 -10.98
CA PHE A 254 -2.10 -4.40 -10.03
C PHE A 254 -0.99 -3.38 -9.72
N TYR A 255 0.28 -3.78 -9.80
CA TYR A 255 1.42 -2.87 -9.69
C TYR A 255 1.49 -1.83 -10.80
N ALA A 256 1.16 -2.21 -12.04
CA ALA A 256 1.11 -1.25 -13.15
C ALA A 256 -0.01 -0.22 -12.92
N SER A 257 -1.20 -0.68 -12.52
CA SER A 257 -2.33 0.21 -12.22
C SER A 257 -2.04 1.14 -11.01
N LEU A 258 -1.37 0.65 -9.96
CA LEU A 258 -0.89 1.50 -8.86
C LEU A 258 0.13 2.53 -9.35
N LEU A 259 1.15 2.11 -10.09
CA LEU A 259 2.21 3.00 -10.57
C LEU A 259 1.68 4.10 -11.50
N GLU A 260 0.66 3.84 -12.30
CA GLU A 260 0.00 4.88 -13.09
C GLU A 260 -0.56 6.01 -12.22
N GLN A 261 -1.14 5.67 -11.05
CA GLN A 261 -1.64 6.65 -10.07
C GLN A 261 -0.51 7.37 -9.34
N VAL A 262 0.56 6.64 -8.98
CA VAL A 262 1.77 7.25 -8.39
C VAL A 262 2.40 8.25 -9.36
N MET A 263 2.55 7.88 -10.63
CA MET A 263 3.09 8.74 -11.67
C MET A 263 2.17 9.94 -11.97
N ALA A 264 0.84 9.76 -11.88
CA ALA A 264 -0.08 10.88 -11.94
C ALA A 264 0.17 11.87 -10.80
N MET A 265 0.25 11.40 -9.55
CA MET A 265 0.58 12.24 -8.39
C MET A 265 1.94 12.93 -8.55
N PHE A 266 2.98 12.23 -8.99
CA PHE A 266 4.30 12.82 -9.18
C PHE A 266 4.28 13.97 -10.20
N ARG A 267 3.41 13.92 -11.21
CA ARG A 267 3.25 14.99 -12.22
C ARG A 267 2.38 16.15 -11.76
N THR A 268 1.30 15.86 -11.04
CA THR A 268 0.26 16.85 -10.71
C THR A 268 0.37 17.41 -9.30
N GLY A 269 1.08 16.71 -8.41
CA GLY A 269 1.07 16.96 -6.96
C GLY A 269 -0.23 16.53 -6.27
N ILE A 270 -1.16 15.86 -6.97
CA ILE A 270 -2.46 15.46 -6.43
C ILE A 270 -2.47 13.95 -6.19
N PRO A 271 -2.55 13.48 -4.93
CA PRO A 271 -2.61 12.06 -4.64
C PRO A 271 -3.96 11.46 -5.04
N ALA A 272 -3.95 10.21 -5.54
CA ALA A 272 -5.17 9.50 -5.92
C ALA A 272 -5.97 8.98 -4.71
N VAL A 273 -5.32 8.85 -3.55
CA VAL A 273 -5.96 8.55 -2.27
C VAL A 273 -5.76 9.74 -1.34
N ASP A 274 -6.85 10.27 -0.81
CA ASP A 274 -6.80 11.31 0.21
C ASP A 274 -6.11 10.78 1.47
N MET A 275 -5.17 11.54 2.04
CA MET A 275 -4.43 11.15 3.24
C MET A 275 -5.38 10.81 4.41
N SER A 276 -6.53 11.47 4.53
CA SER A 276 -7.53 11.16 5.55
C SER A 276 -8.10 9.73 5.43
N ILE A 277 -8.18 9.17 4.21
CA ILE A 277 -8.59 7.77 4.00
C ILE A 277 -7.46 6.84 4.43
N THR A 278 -6.21 7.14 4.06
CA THR A 278 -5.04 6.37 4.51
C THR A 278 -4.95 6.33 6.03
N LEU A 279 -5.13 7.47 6.71
CA LEU A 279 -5.16 7.54 8.17
C LEU A 279 -6.29 6.70 8.79
N GLN A 280 -7.49 6.72 8.18
CA GLN A 280 -8.60 5.87 8.62
C GLN A 280 -8.31 4.37 8.44
N ILE A 281 -7.59 3.97 7.40
CA ILE A 281 -7.14 2.58 7.20
C ILE A 281 -6.18 2.18 8.32
N ILE A 282 -5.21 3.03 8.65
CA ILE A 282 -4.27 2.76 9.76
C ILE A 282 -5.03 2.62 11.08
N ARG A 283 -5.95 3.55 11.38
CA ARG A 283 -6.77 3.50 12.60
C ARG A 283 -7.68 2.27 12.64
N PHE A 284 -8.26 1.88 11.50
CA PHE A 284 -9.06 0.66 11.38
C PHE A 284 -8.24 -0.59 11.74
N ILE A 285 -7.04 -0.72 11.19
CA ILE A 285 -6.16 -1.86 11.45
C ILE A 285 -5.69 -1.89 12.91
N GLU A 286 -5.31 -0.74 13.46
CA GLU A 286 -4.92 -0.60 14.86
C GLU A 286 -6.06 -1.03 15.81
N ALA A 287 -7.28 -0.57 15.55
CA ALA A 287 -8.46 -0.97 16.32
C ALA A 287 -8.85 -2.44 16.12
N ALA A 288 -8.63 -3.00 14.92
CA ALA A 288 -8.84 -4.42 14.67
C ALA A 288 -7.84 -5.27 15.49
N ASN A 289 -6.57 -4.85 15.57
CA ASN A 289 -5.58 -5.48 16.44
C ASN A 289 -5.99 -5.41 17.93
N GLU A 290 -6.43 -4.24 18.41
CA GLU A 290 -6.95 -4.07 19.78
C GLU A 290 -8.16 -4.98 20.04
N SER A 291 -9.08 -5.06 19.08
CA SER A 291 -10.26 -5.91 19.16
C SER A 291 -9.88 -7.39 19.23
N ARG A 292 -8.88 -7.81 18.45
CA ARG A 292 -8.36 -9.19 18.44
C ARG A 292 -7.82 -9.60 19.80
N GLU A 293 -7.13 -8.69 20.49
CA GLU A 293 -6.56 -8.94 21.82
C GLU A 293 -7.60 -8.94 22.94
N THR A 294 -8.58 -8.04 22.85
CA THR A 294 -9.56 -7.80 23.93
C THR A 294 -10.89 -8.55 23.76
N GLY A 295 -11.19 -9.01 22.55
CA GLY A 295 -12.49 -9.57 22.15
C GLY A 295 -13.64 -8.54 22.06
N LYS A 296 -13.35 -7.25 22.25
CA LYS A 296 -14.35 -6.18 22.30
C LYS A 296 -14.48 -5.47 20.96
N SER A 297 -15.66 -4.89 20.70
CA SER A 297 -15.80 -3.92 19.60
C SER A 297 -15.09 -2.63 19.97
N VAL A 298 -14.34 -2.05 19.03
CA VAL A 298 -13.56 -0.82 19.19
C VAL A 298 -14.13 0.26 18.28
N THR A 299 -14.41 1.45 18.82
CA THR A 299 -14.85 2.63 18.05
C THR A 299 -13.65 3.36 17.45
N LEU A 300 -13.80 3.88 16.22
CA LEU A 300 -12.75 4.55 15.45
C LEU A 300 -12.73 6.06 15.67
#